data_AF-A0AB39JBR6-F1
#
_entry.id   AF-A0AB39JBR6-F1
#
_cell.length_a   1.000
_cell.length_b   1.000
_cell.length_c   1.000
_cell.angle_alpha   90.00
_cell.angle_beta   90.00
_cell.angle_gamma   90.00
#
_symmetry.space_group_name_H-M   'P 1'
#
loop_
_entity.id
_entity.type
_entity.pdbx_description
1 polymer ?
#
loop_
_entity_poly.entity_id
_entity_poly.type
_entity_poly.pdbx_seq_one_letter_code
_entity_poly.pdbx_strand_id
1 'polypeptide(L)'
;MLKKQTVWLLTMLSLVVVLSVYYIMSPQGENAVTVEDTKSKGMEEKKAEPEKGTDKGTEKNAEEKSTDKETNAKQEDVETSGEEGKAVSEQTDDELFTTYRLELEDKRSKQREEYNEIVSSDDATAQEKSEAYDQMTALSEAEGTERQLETLIKTKGYKDALVSAEGDKVNITVRSDKKSKSQAADIIDLVTKEMRGLDNVAVTFEPSNQ
;
A
#
# COMPACT_ATOMS: atom_id res chain seq x y z
N MET A 1 22.27 57.16 -25.28
CA MET A 1 23.01 55.91 -25.56
C MET A 1 23.35 55.26 -24.22
N LEU A 2 23.00 53.99 -24.00
CA LEU A 2 23.38 53.29 -22.78
C LEU A 2 24.86 52.89 -22.83
N LYS A 3 25.61 53.06 -21.73
CA LYS A 3 27.01 52.62 -21.65
C LYS A 3 27.05 51.09 -21.59
N LYS A 4 28.05 50.46 -22.20
CA LYS A 4 28.17 48.98 -22.22
C LYS A 4 28.19 48.35 -20.82
N GLN A 5 28.72 49.09 -19.83
CA GLN A 5 28.66 48.74 -18.40
C GLN A 5 27.23 48.61 -17.85
N THR A 6 26.29 49.47 -18.28
CA THR A 6 24.90 49.44 -17.82
C THR A 6 24.15 48.19 -18.28
N VAL A 7 24.49 47.68 -19.48
CA VAL A 7 23.92 46.42 -20.00
C VAL A 7 24.41 45.24 -19.16
N TRP A 8 25.71 45.19 -18.84
CA TRP A 8 26.28 44.13 -18.00
C TRP A 8 25.72 44.15 -16.56
N LEU A 9 25.53 45.36 -16.00
CA LEU A 9 24.90 45.55 -14.70
C LEU A 9 23.43 45.07 -14.72
N LEU A 10 22.65 45.40 -15.76
CA LEU A 10 21.27 44.90 -15.90
C LEU A 10 21.20 43.38 -16.01
N THR A 11 22.12 42.72 -16.73
CA THR A 11 22.15 41.25 -16.80
C THR A 11 22.48 40.61 -15.44
N MET A 12 23.37 41.22 -14.64
CA MET A 12 23.64 40.77 -13.27
C MET A 12 22.46 41.00 -12.33
N LEU A 13 21.84 42.19 -12.39
CA LEU A 13 20.68 42.54 -11.57
C LEU A 13 19.50 41.58 -11.83
N SER A 14 19.21 41.30 -13.11
CA SER A 14 18.14 40.37 -13.49
C SER A 14 18.37 38.95 -12.96
N LEU A 15 19.62 38.47 -12.97
CA LEU A 15 19.97 37.14 -12.46
C LEU A 15 19.79 37.07 -10.94
N VAL A 16 20.22 38.11 -10.21
CA VAL A 16 20.02 38.19 -8.74
C VAL A 16 18.53 38.25 -8.38
N VAL A 17 17.70 38.99 -9.12
CA VAL A 17 16.24 39.05 -8.86
C VAL A 17 15.59 37.69 -9.11
N VAL A 18 15.93 36.99 -10.21
CA VAL A 18 15.41 35.64 -10.49
C VAL A 18 15.80 34.65 -9.39
N LEU A 19 17.06 34.66 -8.93
CA LEU A 19 17.48 33.83 -7.80
C LEU A 19 16.78 34.22 -6.50
N SER A 20 16.57 35.51 -6.22
CA SER A 20 15.88 35.96 -5.02
C SER A 20 14.40 35.52 -4.99
N VAL A 21 13.70 35.62 -6.12
CA VAL A 21 12.31 35.11 -6.22
C VAL A 21 12.29 33.59 -6.12
N TYR A 22 13.25 32.90 -6.73
CA TYR A 22 13.39 31.44 -6.61
C TYR A 22 13.63 31.00 -5.16
N TYR A 23 14.46 31.69 -4.38
CA TYR A 23 14.70 31.38 -2.96
C TYR A 23 13.57 31.79 -2.00
N ILE A 24 12.68 32.70 -2.42
CA ILE A 24 11.49 33.09 -1.63
C ILE A 24 10.29 32.19 -1.96
N MET A 25 10.17 31.72 -3.21
CA MET A 25 9.02 30.95 -3.70
C MET A 25 9.28 29.43 -3.75
N SER A 26 10.53 28.98 -3.69
CA SER A 26 10.84 27.56 -3.46
C SER A 26 10.59 27.23 -1.99
N PRO A 27 9.77 26.22 -1.66
CA PRO A 27 9.63 25.77 -0.28
C PRO A 27 10.93 25.10 0.17
N GLN A 28 11.79 25.85 0.85
CA GLN A 28 12.94 25.29 1.54
C GLN A 28 12.43 24.40 2.67
N GLY A 29 12.70 23.10 2.59
CA GLY A 29 12.29 22.15 3.62
C GLY A 29 13.01 22.44 4.93
N GLU A 30 12.28 22.99 5.91
CA GLU A 30 12.80 23.46 7.19
C GLU A 30 13.34 22.32 8.08
N ASN A 31 14.53 21.84 7.75
CA ASN A 31 15.34 21.01 8.65
C ASN A 31 16.09 21.90 9.66
N ALA A 32 15.34 22.78 10.32
CA ALA A 32 15.83 23.70 11.35
C ALA A 32 15.86 23.00 12.72
N VAL A 33 16.74 22.01 12.85
CA VAL A 33 16.96 21.29 14.12
C VAL A 33 17.61 22.23 15.14
N THR A 34 16.80 22.83 16.01
CA THR A 34 17.29 23.58 17.18
C THR A 34 17.61 22.61 18.33
N VAL A 35 18.89 22.28 18.48
CA VAL A 35 19.42 21.59 19.67
C VAL A 35 20.52 22.47 20.26
N GLU A 36 20.22 23.11 21.39
CA GLU A 36 21.26 23.66 22.27
C GLU A 36 21.88 22.53 23.10
N ASP A 37 23.18 22.65 23.35
CA ASP A 37 24.06 21.85 24.20
C ASP A 37 23.44 20.71 25.06
N THR A 38 23.96 19.47 25.01
CA THR A 38 25.36 19.25 25.42
C THR A 38 25.99 17.94 24.91
N LYS A 39 27.24 18.05 24.42
CA LYS A 39 28.41 17.20 24.81
C LYS A 39 28.30 15.66 24.75
N SER A 40 28.88 15.02 23.71
CA SER A 40 30.06 14.12 23.83
C SER A 40 30.32 13.14 22.65
N LYS A 41 31.32 13.47 21.81
CA LYS A 41 32.42 12.58 21.33
C LYS A 41 32.09 11.20 20.70
N GLY A 42 32.32 11.07 19.39
CA GLY A 42 32.53 9.79 18.67
C GLY A 42 32.81 10.00 17.17
N MET A 43 33.77 9.26 16.59
CA MET A 43 34.18 9.31 15.17
C MET A 43 34.66 7.93 14.71
N GLU A 44 34.87 7.74 13.39
CA GLU A 44 35.32 6.53 12.68
C GLU A 44 34.20 5.47 12.51
N GLU A 45 33.85 4.96 11.32
CA GLU A 45 34.55 4.41 10.13
C GLU A 45 34.75 2.86 10.14
N LYS A 46 33.81 2.17 9.45
CA LYS A 46 34.07 1.43 8.20
C LYS A 46 34.97 0.17 8.20
N LYS A 47 34.28 -0.97 8.23
CA LYS A 47 34.42 -2.16 7.34
C LYS A 47 35.77 -2.92 7.26
N ALA A 48 35.74 -4.20 7.67
CA ALA A 48 36.57 -5.27 7.10
C ALA A 48 35.89 -6.66 7.14
N GLU A 49 36.13 -7.44 6.09
CA GLU A 49 35.95 -8.90 5.91
C GLU A 49 37.34 -9.48 5.51
N PRO A 50 37.59 -10.80 5.27
CA PRO A 50 36.69 -11.98 5.25
C PRO A 50 37.06 -13.00 6.38
N GLU A 51 37.20 -14.35 6.32
CA GLU A 51 37.61 -15.38 5.34
C GLU A 51 36.99 -16.79 5.61
N LYS A 52 37.28 -17.74 4.71
CA LYS A 52 36.99 -19.20 4.69
C LYS A 52 37.25 -19.99 6.00
N GLY A 53 36.70 -21.21 6.20
CA GLY A 53 35.73 -21.99 5.39
C GLY A 53 36.03 -23.52 5.30
N THR A 54 35.16 -24.28 4.62
CA THR A 54 35.30 -25.72 4.19
C THR A 54 35.30 -26.79 5.31
N ASP A 55 34.92 -28.07 5.11
CA ASP A 55 34.47 -28.88 3.94
C ASP A 55 33.56 -30.08 4.38
N LYS A 56 32.87 -30.74 3.41
CA LYS A 56 32.23 -32.10 3.35
C LYS A 56 31.73 -32.81 4.64
N GLY A 57 30.65 -33.60 4.64
CA GLY A 57 30.08 -34.53 3.63
C GLY A 57 29.79 -35.88 4.35
N THR A 58 29.00 -36.86 3.90
CA THR A 58 28.58 -37.26 2.54
C THR A 58 27.46 -38.32 2.62
N GLU A 59 26.33 -38.14 1.90
CA GLU A 59 25.38 -39.16 1.36
C GLU A 59 24.82 -40.32 2.30
N LYS A 60 23.93 -41.27 1.91
CA LYS A 60 23.38 -41.71 0.60
C LYS A 60 22.06 -42.53 0.70
N ASN A 61 21.19 -42.41 -0.31
CA ASN A 61 20.29 -43.46 -0.90
C ASN A 61 19.19 -44.15 -0.04
N ALA A 62 18.13 -44.76 -0.62
CA ALA A 62 17.63 -44.82 -2.01
C ALA A 62 16.17 -45.34 -2.08
N GLU A 63 15.52 -45.13 -3.25
CA GLU A 63 14.54 -46.03 -3.91
C GLU A 63 13.20 -46.38 -3.20
N GLU A 64 12.08 -46.71 -3.86
CA GLU A 64 11.59 -46.45 -5.23
C GLU A 64 10.05 -46.73 -5.24
N LYS A 65 9.35 -46.29 -6.30
CA LYS A 65 8.34 -47.05 -7.07
C LYS A 65 6.86 -46.62 -7.00
N SER A 66 6.27 -46.57 -8.20
CA SER A 66 4.89 -46.21 -8.53
C SER A 66 3.92 -47.41 -8.49
N THR A 67 2.61 -47.14 -8.52
CA THR A 67 1.59 -47.87 -9.32
C THR A 67 0.28 -47.06 -9.33
N ASP A 68 -0.35 -46.94 -10.50
CA ASP A 68 -1.65 -46.27 -10.71
C ASP A 68 -2.84 -47.05 -10.11
N LYS A 69 -3.93 -46.34 -9.79
CA LYS A 69 -5.27 -46.85 -10.13
C LYS A 69 -6.33 -45.77 -10.32
N GLU A 70 -7.09 -45.95 -11.40
CA GLU A 70 -8.22 -45.13 -11.85
C GLU A 70 -9.57 -45.77 -11.44
N THR A 71 -10.68 -45.09 -11.76
CA THR A 71 -12.10 -45.51 -11.67
C THR A 71 -12.71 -45.48 -10.26
N ASN A 72 -14.01 -45.18 -10.07
CA ASN A 72 -15.07 -44.86 -11.03
C ASN A 72 -16.07 -43.84 -10.46
N ALA A 73 -16.88 -43.20 -11.32
CA ALA A 73 -17.97 -42.32 -10.93
C ALA A 73 -19.32 -43.07 -10.77
N LYS A 74 -20.21 -42.55 -9.92
CA LYS A 74 -21.63 -42.40 -10.25
C LYS A 74 -22.31 -41.29 -9.41
N GLN A 75 -23.22 -40.57 -10.05
CA GLN A 75 -24.13 -39.57 -9.48
C GLN A 75 -25.57 -40.13 -9.44
N GLU A 76 -26.26 -39.89 -8.32
CA GLU A 76 -27.72 -40.01 -8.04
C GLU A 76 -27.84 -39.57 -6.57
N ASP A 77 -28.27 -38.37 -6.21
CA ASP A 77 -29.55 -37.70 -6.49
C ASP A 77 -30.77 -38.46 -5.93
N VAL A 78 -31.17 -38.08 -4.70
CA VAL A 78 -32.50 -38.28 -4.12
C VAL A 78 -32.76 -37.12 -3.17
N GLU A 79 -33.74 -36.27 -3.46
CA GLU A 79 -34.24 -35.28 -2.49
C GLU A 79 -34.93 -35.97 -1.31
N THR A 80 -34.75 -35.45 -0.10
CA THR A 80 -35.73 -35.63 0.99
C THR A 80 -35.74 -34.38 1.87
N SER A 81 -36.85 -33.64 1.77
CA SER A 81 -37.15 -32.51 2.67
C SER A 81 -37.17 -32.97 4.12
N GLY A 82 -36.35 -32.34 4.98
CA GLY A 82 -36.07 -32.84 6.33
C GLY A 82 -35.54 -31.78 7.29
N GLU A 83 -36.45 -30.87 7.68
CA GLU A 83 -36.34 -29.94 8.82
C GLU A 83 -35.35 -28.76 8.68
N GLU A 84 -35.79 -27.57 9.12
CA GLU A 84 -35.03 -26.31 9.05
C GLU A 84 -33.97 -26.23 10.16
N GLY A 85 -33.01 -27.16 10.12
CA GLY A 85 -31.74 -27.01 10.80
C GLY A 85 -31.00 -25.81 10.22
N LYS A 86 -31.30 -24.60 10.72
CA LYS A 86 -30.62 -23.36 10.36
C LYS A 86 -29.15 -23.47 10.78
N ALA A 87 -28.34 -24.05 9.90
CA ALA A 87 -26.92 -23.86 9.86
C ALA A 87 -26.66 -22.36 9.65
N VAL A 88 -26.59 -21.63 10.77
CA VAL A 88 -25.73 -20.46 10.85
C VAL A 88 -24.35 -21.03 10.59
N SER A 89 -23.91 -20.98 9.34
CA SER A 89 -22.50 -21.13 9.03
C SER A 89 -21.81 -20.06 9.87
N GLU A 90 -21.03 -20.49 10.86
CA GLU A 90 -20.16 -19.59 11.61
C GLU A 90 -19.12 -19.12 10.60
N GLN A 91 -19.42 -18.00 9.92
CA GLN A 91 -18.59 -17.47 8.85
C GLN A 91 -17.20 -17.27 9.42
N THR A 92 -16.26 -18.08 8.94
CA THR A 92 -14.89 -18.06 9.47
C THR A 92 -14.30 -16.67 9.27
N ASP A 93 -13.34 -16.26 10.10
CA ASP A 93 -12.73 -14.94 9.96
C ASP A 93 -11.97 -14.81 8.62
N ASP A 94 -11.56 -15.94 8.03
CA ASP A 94 -11.12 -16.06 6.64
C ASP A 94 -12.25 -15.69 5.65
N GLU A 95 -13.45 -16.27 5.81
CA GLU A 95 -14.64 -16.00 4.98
C GLU A 95 -15.09 -14.54 5.06
N LEU A 96 -15.19 -13.97 6.27
CA LEU A 96 -15.53 -12.56 6.48
C LEU A 96 -14.51 -11.62 5.83
N PHE A 97 -13.22 -11.92 5.97
CA PHE A 97 -12.15 -11.15 5.34
C PHE A 97 -12.18 -11.25 3.81
N THR A 98 -12.46 -12.44 3.24
CA THR A 98 -12.63 -12.59 1.78
C THR A 98 -13.91 -11.90 1.28
N THR A 99 -15.00 -11.94 2.04
CA THR A 99 -16.26 -11.25 1.72
C THR A 99 -16.02 -9.74 1.64
N TYR A 100 -15.33 -9.16 2.62
CA TYR A 100 -15.03 -7.73 2.64
C TYR A 100 -14.06 -7.30 1.51
N ARG A 101 -13.11 -8.17 1.10
CA ARG A 101 -12.29 -7.94 -0.11
C ARG A 101 -13.15 -7.96 -1.38
N LEU A 102 -14.07 -8.92 -1.51
CA LEU A 102 -15.00 -9.00 -2.64
C LEU A 102 -15.94 -7.79 -2.70
N GLU A 103 -16.55 -7.38 -1.59
CA GLU A 103 -17.40 -6.18 -1.52
C GLU A 103 -16.66 -4.91 -1.95
N LEU A 104 -15.38 -4.79 -1.60
CA LEU A 104 -14.52 -3.67 -2.00
C LEU A 104 -14.22 -3.69 -3.51
N GLU A 105 -13.89 -4.86 -4.07
CA GLU A 105 -13.66 -5.04 -5.51
C GLU A 105 -14.94 -4.79 -6.33
N ASP A 106 -16.09 -5.21 -5.82
CA ASP A 106 -17.42 -4.96 -6.38
C ASP A 106 -17.77 -3.46 -6.38
N LYS A 107 -17.53 -2.78 -5.24
CA LYS A 107 -17.74 -1.33 -5.10
C LYS A 107 -16.91 -0.55 -6.11
N ARG A 108 -15.62 -0.87 -6.23
CA ARG A 108 -14.70 -0.20 -7.17
C ARG A 108 -15.03 -0.48 -8.63
N SER A 109 -15.56 -1.67 -8.92
CA SER A 109 -16.03 -2.00 -10.26
C SER A 109 -17.23 -1.14 -10.64
N LYS A 110 -18.18 -0.94 -9.72
CA LYS A 110 -19.32 -0.02 -9.91
C LYS A 110 -18.86 1.45 -10.04
N GLN A 111 -17.92 1.90 -9.22
CA GLN A 111 -17.35 3.26 -9.34
C GLN A 111 -16.64 3.48 -10.68
N ARG A 112 -15.86 2.50 -11.16
CA ARG A 112 -15.26 2.54 -12.49
C ARG A 112 -16.31 2.59 -13.59
N GLU A 113 -17.37 1.79 -13.48
CA GLU A 113 -18.47 1.76 -14.45
C GLU A 113 -19.19 3.12 -14.52
N GLU A 114 -19.55 3.70 -13.37
CA GLU A 114 -20.15 5.04 -13.23
C GLU A 114 -19.26 6.14 -13.83
N TYR A 115 -17.97 6.18 -13.51
CA TYR A 115 -17.04 7.18 -14.09
C TYR A 115 -16.85 6.98 -15.60
N ASN A 116 -16.83 5.74 -16.09
CA ASN A 116 -16.77 5.48 -17.54
C ASN A 116 -18.07 5.83 -18.26
N GLU A 117 -19.23 5.68 -17.63
CA GLU A 117 -20.52 6.13 -18.16
C GLU A 117 -20.56 7.65 -18.28
N ILE A 118 -20.14 8.40 -17.25
CA ILE A 118 -20.05 9.87 -17.29
C ILE A 118 -19.09 10.34 -18.39
N VAL A 119 -17.89 9.74 -18.48
CA VAL A 119 -16.91 10.02 -19.55
C VAL A 119 -17.48 9.72 -20.95
N SER A 120 -18.24 8.65 -21.10
CA SER A 120 -18.76 8.19 -22.39
C SER A 120 -20.07 8.87 -22.82
N SER A 121 -20.85 9.41 -21.87
CA SER A 121 -22.16 10.01 -22.12
C SER A 121 -22.06 11.28 -22.98
N ASP A 122 -22.84 11.38 -24.05
CA ASP A 122 -22.92 12.60 -24.87
C ASP A 122 -23.61 13.77 -24.16
N ASP A 123 -24.38 13.50 -23.09
CA ASP A 123 -25.10 14.52 -22.31
C ASP A 123 -24.24 15.18 -21.22
N ALA A 124 -23.11 14.56 -20.81
CA ALA A 124 -22.24 15.05 -19.75
C ALA A 124 -21.33 16.21 -20.22
N THR A 125 -21.19 17.25 -19.40
CA THR A 125 -20.38 18.43 -19.72
C THR A 125 -18.88 18.12 -19.69
N ALA A 126 -18.09 18.96 -20.36
CA ALA A 126 -16.63 18.85 -20.35
C ALA A 126 -16.01 18.95 -18.94
N GLN A 127 -16.69 19.58 -17.97
CA GLN A 127 -16.24 19.60 -16.58
C GLN A 127 -16.52 18.27 -15.89
N GLU A 128 -17.74 17.75 -15.95
CA GLU A 128 -18.12 16.45 -15.35
C GLU A 128 -17.27 15.30 -15.91
N LYS A 129 -16.94 15.34 -17.21
CA LYS A 129 -16.01 14.39 -17.83
C LYS A 129 -14.58 14.52 -17.29
N SER A 130 -14.08 15.73 -17.06
CA SER A 130 -12.76 15.94 -16.44
C SER A 130 -12.75 15.41 -15.01
N GLU A 131 -13.76 15.75 -14.22
CA GLU A 131 -13.89 15.29 -12.83
C GLU A 131 -13.99 13.75 -12.77
N ALA A 132 -14.72 13.10 -13.67
CA ALA A 132 -14.77 11.64 -13.77
C ALA A 132 -13.43 11.00 -14.21
N TYR A 133 -12.67 11.63 -15.10
CA TYR A 133 -11.29 11.20 -15.43
C TYR A 133 -10.34 11.34 -14.23
N ASP A 134 -10.45 12.44 -13.48
CA ASP A 134 -9.63 12.70 -12.29
C ASP A 134 -9.95 11.68 -11.18
N GLN A 135 -11.24 11.38 -10.94
CA GLN A 135 -11.68 10.35 -9.98
C GLN A 135 -11.25 8.93 -10.40
N MET A 136 -11.35 8.59 -11.69
CA MET A 136 -10.87 7.29 -12.21
C MET A 136 -9.34 7.16 -12.07
N THR A 137 -8.61 8.25 -12.23
CA THR A 137 -7.15 8.30 -12.02
C THR A 137 -6.81 8.13 -10.55
N ALA A 138 -7.44 8.91 -9.66
CA ALA A 138 -7.25 8.82 -8.21
C ALA A 138 -7.60 7.43 -7.65
N LEU A 139 -8.67 6.79 -8.15
CA LEU A 139 -9.04 5.42 -7.81
C LEU A 139 -7.96 4.40 -8.25
N SER A 140 -7.35 4.62 -9.42
CA SER A 140 -6.27 3.76 -9.92
C SER A 140 -4.97 3.94 -9.13
N GLU A 141 -4.66 5.16 -8.69
CA GLU A 141 -3.52 5.46 -7.82
C GLU A 141 -3.73 4.87 -6.42
N ALA A 142 -4.94 4.96 -5.86
CA ALA A 142 -5.31 4.32 -4.60
C ALA A 142 -5.17 2.79 -4.65
N GLU A 143 -5.71 2.12 -5.68
CA GLU A 143 -5.49 0.67 -5.87
C GLU A 143 -4.00 0.32 -5.98
N GLY A 144 -3.18 1.22 -6.52
CA GLY A 144 -1.72 1.07 -6.61
C GLY A 144 -1.04 1.13 -5.25
N THR A 145 -1.27 2.20 -4.47
CA THR A 145 -0.65 2.40 -3.16
C THR A 145 -1.15 1.39 -2.14
N GLU A 146 -2.42 0.99 -2.18
CA GLU A 146 -2.97 -0.08 -1.35
C GLU A 146 -2.29 -1.41 -1.56
N ARG A 147 -2.09 -1.84 -2.82
CA ARG A 147 -1.40 -3.11 -3.12
C ARG A 147 0.06 -3.08 -2.65
N GLN A 148 0.71 -1.91 -2.70
CA GLN A 148 2.04 -1.70 -2.13
C GLN A 148 2.02 -1.80 -0.60
N LEU A 149 1.09 -1.11 0.08
CA LEU A 149 0.92 -1.15 1.53
C LEU A 149 0.55 -2.54 2.03
N GLU A 150 -0.38 -3.24 1.37
CA GLU A 150 -0.71 -4.64 1.64
C GLU A 150 0.52 -5.54 1.57
N THR A 151 1.34 -5.38 0.53
CA THR A 151 2.58 -6.15 0.35
C THR A 151 3.56 -5.83 1.48
N LEU A 152 3.77 -4.56 1.80
CA LEU A 152 4.64 -4.11 2.88
C LEU A 152 4.18 -4.64 4.25
N ILE A 153 2.89 -4.58 4.55
CA ILE A 153 2.31 -5.14 5.78
C ILE A 153 2.52 -6.67 5.80
N LYS A 154 2.26 -7.40 4.71
CA LYS A 154 2.52 -8.84 4.64
C LYS A 154 4.02 -9.17 4.88
N THR A 155 4.97 -8.35 4.40
CA THR A 155 6.40 -8.52 4.73
C THR A 155 6.76 -8.29 6.21
N LYS A 156 5.91 -7.64 7.01
CA LYS A 156 6.09 -7.52 8.48
C LYS A 156 5.74 -8.80 9.25
N GLY A 157 5.19 -9.83 8.59
CA GLY A 157 4.86 -11.12 9.18
C GLY A 157 3.38 -11.32 9.53
N TYR A 158 2.46 -10.60 8.89
CA TYR A 158 1.01 -10.79 9.02
C TYR A 158 0.47 -11.78 7.96
N LYS A 159 -0.55 -12.60 8.29
CA LYS A 159 -1.08 -13.69 7.44
C LYS A 159 -1.65 -13.16 6.12
N ASP A 160 -2.47 -12.11 6.22
CA ASP A 160 -2.94 -11.28 5.10
C ASP A 160 -3.23 -9.87 5.64
N ALA A 161 -3.35 -8.90 4.74
CA ALA A 161 -3.76 -7.54 5.02
C ALA A 161 -4.62 -7.04 3.85
N LEU A 162 -5.61 -6.21 4.16
CA LEU A 162 -6.44 -5.47 3.20
C LEU A 162 -6.32 -3.99 3.54
N VAL A 163 -6.07 -3.15 2.54
CA VAL A 163 -5.99 -1.69 2.69
C VAL A 163 -7.07 -1.07 1.81
N SER A 164 -7.86 -0.16 2.38
CA SER A 164 -8.91 0.57 1.69
C SER A 164 -8.80 2.06 2.00
N ALA A 165 -8.24 2.81 1.04
CA ALA A 165 -8.19 4.26 1.01
C ALA A 165 -9.41 4.79 0.24
N GLU A 166 -10.22 5.58 0.92
CA GLU A 166 -11.41 6.21 0.34
C GLU A 166 -11.44 7.69 0.74
N GLY A 167 -11.00 8.55 -0.19
CA GLY A 167 -10.70 9.95 0.08
C GLY A 167 -9.66 10.09 1.19
N ASP A 168 -9.94 10.96 2.16
CA ASP A 168 -9.02 11.30 3.25
C ASP A 168 -8.85 10.20 4.33
N LYS A 169 -9.55 9.06 4.21
CA LYS A 169 -9.55 7.96 5.21
C LYS A 169 -8.91 6.70 4.65
N VAL A 170 -8.00 6.11 5.43
CA VAL A 170 -7.48 4.75 5.20
C VAL A 170 -8.00 3.80 6.26
N ASN A 171 -8.64 2.72 5.85
CA ASN A 171 -9.04 1.61 6.71
C ASN A 171 -8.10 0.43 6.40
N ILE A 172 -7.53 -0.18 7.44
CA ILE A 172 -6.53 -1.24 7.31
C ILE A 172 -6.98 -2.43 8.15
N THR A 173 -7.31 -3.54 7.50
CA THR A 173 -7.72 -4.78 8.16
C THR A 173 -6.56 -5.77 8.07
N VAL A 174 -6.00 -6.16 9.22
CA VAL A 174 -4.81 -7.03 9.29
C VAL A 174 -5.14 -8.33 10.01
N ARG A 175 -4.76 -9.46 9.41
CA ARG A 175 -5.00 -10.79 9.97
C ARG A 175 -3.88 -11.17 10.95
N SER A 176 -4.22 -11.17 12.25
CA SER A 176 -3.28 -11.42 13.35
C SER A 176 -4.00 -11.77 14.65
N ASP A 177 -3.70 -12.94 15.22
CA ASP A 177 -4.13 -13.32 16.59
C ASP A 177 -3.55 -12.38 17.67
N LYS A 178 -2.48 -11.65 17.33
CA LYS A 178 -1.77 -10.72 18.21
C LYS A 178 -2.08 -9.29 17.81
N LYS A 179 -2.84 -8.59 18.66
CA LYS A 179 -3.10 -7.15 18.55
C LYS A 179 -2.43 -6.38 19.69
N SER A 180 -1.71 -5.32 19.34
CA SER A 180 -1.07 -4.42 20.31
C SER A 180 -0.98 -2.99 19.77
N LYS A 181 -0.85 -2.01 20.67
CA LYS A 181 -0.73 -0.60 20.29
C LYS A 181 0.57 -0.29 19.52
N SER A 182 1.65 -1.04 19.78
CA SER A 182 2.89 -0.91 19.00
C SER A 182 2.64 -1.32 17.55
N GLN A 183 2.12 -2.53 17.33
CA GLN A 183 1.81 -3.03 15.99
C GLN A 183 0.88 -2.08 15.21
N ALA A 184 -0.10 -1.46 15.87
CA ALA A 184 -0.95 -0.44 15.24
C ALA A 184 -0.14 0.79 14.80
N ALA A 185 0.73 1.32 15.66
CA ALA A 185 1.62 2.44 15.33
C ALA A 185 2.63 2.07 14.22
N ASP A 186 3.24 0.88 14.29
CA ASP A 186 4.17 0.35 13.27
C ASP A 186 3.53 0.25 11.86
N ILE A 187 2.20 0.07 11.80
CA ILE A 187 1.41 0.08 10.56
C ILE A 187 1.06 1.52 10.14
N ILE A 188 0.62 2.37 11.07
CA ILE A 188 0.26 3.78 10.79
C ILE A 188 1.48 4.55 10.29
N ASP A 189 2.63 4.46 10.97
CA ASP A 189 3.89 5.10 10.57
C ASP A 189 4.35 4.68 9.17
N LEU A 190 4.04 3.44 8.76
CA LEU A 190 4.34 2.93 7.41
C LEU A 190 3.40 3.57 6.37
N VAL A 191 2.11 3.67 6.69
CA VAL A 191 1.08 4.23 5.80
C VAL A 191 1.23 5.72 5.62
N THR A 192 1.40 6.50 6.70
CA THR A 192 1.63 7.95 6.65
C THR A 192 2.96 8.32 6.00
N LYS A 193 3.93 7.38 5.95
CA LYS A 193 5.20 7.57 5.23
C LYS A 193 5.06 7.37 3.72
N GLU A 194 4.29 6.38 3.28
CA GLU A 194 4.05 6.10 1.86
C GLU A 194 3.03 7.11 1.28
N MET A 195 1.87 7.22 1.93
CA MET A 195 0.80 8.16 1.57
C MET A 195 0.87 9.42 2.43
N ARG A 196 1.63 10.39 1.92
CA ARG A 196 1.96 11.65 2.60
C ARG A 196 0.72 12.55 2.68
N GLY A 197 0.26 12.85 3.89
CA GLY A 197 -0.87 13.75 4.16
C GLY A 197 -2.18 13.06 4.56
N LEU A 198 -2.18 11.74 4.81
CA LEU A 198 -3.34 11.02 5.33
C LEU A 198 -3.31 10.95 6.86
N ASP A 199 -4.07 11.84 7.50
CA ASP A 199 -4.20 11.94 8.96
C ASP A 199 -5.21 10.93 9.56
N ASN A 200 -6.16 10.42 8.77
CA ASN A 200 -7.24 9.55 9.24
C ASN A 200 -6.98 8.07 8.90
N VAL A 201 -5.97 7.47 9.53
CA VAL A 201 -5.67 6.03 9.41
C VAL A 201 -6.32 5.24 10.55
N ALA A 202 -7.12 4.22 10.20
CA ALA A 202 -7.73 3.28 11.14
C ALA A 202 -7.17 1.86 10.92
N VAL A 203 -6.75 1.19 12.01
CA VAL A 203 -6.21 -0.18 11.97
C VAL A 203 -7.09 -1.12 12.79
N THR A 204 -7.61 -2.14 12.12
CA THR A 204 -8.40 -3.24 12.69
C THR A 204 -7.59 -4.54 12.64
N PHE A 205 -7.64 -5.32 13.71
CA PHE A 205 -6.99 -6.63 13.79
C PHE A 205 -8.04 -7.73 13.89
N GLU A 206 -8.19 -8.48 12.80
CA GLU A 206 -9.03 -9.68 12.76
C GLU A 206 -8.20 -10.92 13.09
N PRO A 207 -8.76 -11.92 13.79
CA PRO A 207 -8.01 -13.12 14.15
C PRO A 207 -7.60 -13.94 12.91
N SER A 208 -6.52 -14.67 13.06
CA SER A 208 -5.97 -15.56 12.04
C SER A 208 -6.17 -17.02 12.44
N ASN A 209 -7.43 -17.40 12.72
CA ASN A 209 -7.84 -18.78 12.96
C ASN A 209 -7.22 -19.72 11.89
N GLN A 210 -6.86 -20.93 12.35
CA GLN A 210 -6.10 -21.95 11.63
C GLN A 210 -6.90 -23.24 11.51
#